data_AF-A0AA47MMG3-F1
#
_entry.id   AF-A0AA47MMG3-F1
#
_cell.length_a   1.000
_cell.length_b   1.000
_cell.length_c   1.000
_cell.angle_alpha   90.00
_cell.angle_beta   90.00
_cell.angle_gamma   90.00
#
_symmetry.space_group_name_H-M   'P 1'
#
loop_
_entity.id
_entity.type
_entity.pdbx_description
1 polymer ?
#
loop_
_entity_poly.entity_id
_entity_poly.type
_entity_poly.pdbx_seq_one_letter_code
_entity_poly.pdbx_strand_id
1 'polypeptide(L)'
;MPTLKVPPSTPPPTSVTTLSIHERDVNKLFRRQNPRRAAGPDSCSDIFNTSQETCHVPACFKTSTIIPVPKKPRTTGLNDFRPVALTSVVMKSFERLVLSHLKDITDPFLDPLQFAYRANRSHLDSAGTYARILCVDFSSAFNTIIPALLQEKLFQLSVPDSTCRWITDVLSDRKQHAKLGKHVSDSQSISTGSPQGCVLPPLLFSLYTNSCTSSHQSFKLLKFADDTTLIGLISGGDESAYRWEADHLVTWCNRNNLELNALKTVEMVVDFRKNSASPFILFIF
;
A
#
# COMPACT_ATOMS: atom_id res chain seq x y z
N MET A 1 29.00 -41.94 8.02
CA MET A 1 28.01 -40.92 7.66
C MET A 1 26.62 -41.41 8.05
N PRO A 2 25.99 -40.84 9.09
CA PRO A 2 24.60 -41.11 9.41
C PRO A 2 23.69 -40.02 8.81
N THR A 3 22.68 -40.45 8.05
CA THR A 3 21.64 -39.60 7.46
C THR A 3 20.65 -39.17 8.54
N LEU A 4 20.59 -37.87 8.83
CA LEU A 4 19.52 -37.27 9.63
C LEU A 4 18.20 -37.35 8.84
N LYS A 5 17.23 -38.11 9.36
CA LYS A 5 15.83 -38.07 8.89
C LYS A 5 15.20 -36.74 9.32
N VAL A 6 14.85 -35.91 8.36
CA VAL A 6 14.01 -34.72 8.55
C VAL A 6 12.60 -35.20 8.92
N PRO A 7 11.99 -34.73 10.03
CA PRO A 7 10.62 -35.08 10.38
C PRO A 7 9.64 -34.45 9.38
N PRO A 8 8.51 -35.10 9.08
CA PRO A 8 7.52 -34.56 8.14
C PRO A 8 6.95 -33.25 8.69
N SER A 9 7.02 -32.20 7.86
CA SER A 9 6.39 -30.91 8.12
C SER A 9 4.88 -31.11 8.28
N THR A 10 4.38 -30.83 9.48
CA THR A 10 2.94 -30.75 9.74
C THR A 10 2.38 -29.59 8.91
N PRO A 11 1.33 -29.79 8.09
CA PRO A 11 0.72 -28.67 7.38
C PRO A 11 0.12 -27.69 8.40
N PRO A 12 0.18 -26.38 8.17
CA PRO A 12 -0.44 -25.41 9.05
C PRO A 12 -1.96 -25.64 9.09
N PRO A 13 -2.64 -25.35 10.21
CA PRO A 13 -4.08 -25.50 10.32
C PRO A 13 -4.77 -24.53 9.35
N THR A 14 -5.33 -25.09 8.27
CA THR A 14 -6.14 -24.41 7.27
C THR A 14 -7.56 -24.17 7.80
N SER A 15 -7.73 -23.26 8.76
CA SER A 15 -9.02 -22.59 8.96
C SER A 15 -8.97 -21.22 8.30
N VAL A 16 -8.86 -21.23 6.97
CA VAL A 16 -8.99 -20.02 6.14
C VAL A 16 -10.44 -19.56 6.32
N THR A 17 -10.62 -18.53 7.15
CA THR A 17 -11.96 -18.10 7.56
C THR A 17 -12.52 -17.19 6.47
N THR A 18 -13.55 -17.64 5.76
CA THR A 18 -14.28 -16.80 4.79
C THR A 18 -15.01 -15.67 5.53
N LEU A 19 -14.95 -14.45 5.00
CA LEU A 19 -15.67 -13.30 5.55
C LEU A 19 -17.19 -13.55 5.56
N SER A 20 -17.80 -13.54 6.75
CA SER A 20 -19.26 -13.59 6.92
C SER A 20 -19.78 -12.26 7.48
N ILE A 21 -20.62 -11.58 6.70
CA ILE A 21 -21.10 -10.24 7.03
C ILE A 21 -22.48 -10.33 7.68
N HIS A 22 -22.55 -9.87 8.94
CA HIS A 22 -23.79 -9.87 9.70
C HIS A 22 -24.44 -8.48 9.65
N GLU A 23 -25.77 -8.45 9.61
CA GLU A 23 -26.56 -7.21 9.60
C GLU A 23 -26.18 -6.25 10.75
N ARG A 24 -25.91 -6.79 11.95
CA ARG A 24 -25.47 -6.00 13.11
C ARG A 24 -24.23 -5.15 12.83
N ASP A 25 -23.29 -5.66 12.03
CA ASP A 25 -22.02 -4.99 11.76
C ASP A 25 -22.19 -3.92 10.67
N VAL A 26 -23.05 -4.19 9.69
CA VAL A 26 -23.52 -3.21 8.70
C VAL A 26 -24.26 -2.05 9.38
N ASN A 27 -25.18 -2.36 10.30
CA ASN A 27 -25.94 -1.37 11.05
C ASN A 27 -25.05 -0.50 11.96
N LYS A 28 -24.04 -1.10 12.61
CA LYS A 28 -23.03 -0.33 13.38
C LYS A 28 -22.29 0.66 12.48
N LEU A 29 -21.92 0.26 11.27
CA LEU A 29 -21.23 1.15 10.32
C LEU A 29 -22.12 2.30 9.86
N PHE A 30 -23.38 2.03 9.50
CA PHE A 30 -24.31 3.07 9.08
C PHE A 30 -24.66 4.05 10.22
N ARG A 31 -24.84 3.57 11.45
CA ARG A 31 -25.09 4.43 12.62
C ARG A 31 -23.93 5.38 12.95
N ARG A 32 -22.69 4.99 12.60
CA ARG A 32 -21.50 5.86 12.74
C ARG A 32 -21.41 6.92 11.65
N GLN A 33 -22.24 6.84 10.60
CA GLN A 33 -22.28 7.86 9.55
C GLN A 33 -23.18 9.02 9.96
N ASN A 34 -22.85 10.21 9.44
CA ASN A 34 -23.56 11.45 9.81
C ASN A 34 -25.06 11.35 9.43
N PRO A 35 -26.00 11.50 10.39
CA PRO A 35 -27.44 11.24 10.19
C PRO A 35 -28.14 12.18 9.20
N ARG A 36 -27.44 13.19 8.65
CA ARG A 36 -27.95 14.07 7.59
C ARG A 36 -27.94 13.44 6.19
N ARG A 37 -27.50 12.18 6.04
CA ARG A 37 -27.53 11.43 4.78
C ARG A 37 -28.62 10.36 4.85
N ALA A 38 -29.47 10.30 3.83
CA ALA A 38 -30.66 9.45 3.79
C ALA A 38 -30.36 7.98 4.15
N ALA A 39 -31.14 7.42 5.05
CA ALA A 39 -31.18 5.99 5.36
C ALA A 39 -32.33 5.35 4.58
N GLY A 40 -32.03 4.36 3.73
CA GLY A 40 -33.02 3.51 3.07
C GLY A 40 -33.31 2.24 3.90
N PRO A 41 -34.40 1.51 3.61
CA PRO A 41 -34.97 0.54 4.56
C PRO A 41 -34.38 -0.87 4.58
N ASP A 42 -33.46 -1.25 3.68
CA ASP A 42 -33.12 -2.67 3.49
C ASP A 42 -31.66 -2.99 3.85
N SER A 43 -31.45 -4.02 4.68
CA SER A 43 -30.13 -4.47 5.13
C SER A 43 -29.23 -4.82 3.94
N CYS A 44 -28.12 -4.09 3.77
CA CYS A 44 -27.13 -4.40 2.72
C CYS A 44 -26.33 -5.69 2.98
N SER A 45 -26.58 -6.40 4.09
CA SER A 45 -25.83 -7.62 4.45
C SER A 45 -25.89 -8.68 3.38
N ASP A 46 -27.08 -8.93 2.83
CA ASP A 46 -27.30 -10.02 1.89
C ASP A 46 -26.59 -9.73 0.57
N ILE A 47 -26.69 -8.49 0.09
CA ILE A 47 -25.94 -8.02 -1.08
C ILE A 47 -24.42 -8.16 -0.85
N PHE A 48 -23.93 -7.84 0.34
CA PHE A 48 -22.49 -7.96 0.64
C PHE A 48 -22.04 -9.41 0.68
N ASN A 49 -22.80 -10.30 1.33
CA ASN A 49 -22.49 -11.73 1.36
C ASN A 49 -22.56 -12.35 -0.03
N THR A 50 -23.61 -12.10 -0.81
CA THR A 50 -23.70 -12.56 -2.21
C THR A 50 -22.53 -12.03 -3.04
N SER A 51 -22.12 -10.78 -2.85
CA SER A 51 -20.95 -10.22 -3.53
C SER A 51 -19.64 -10.94 -3.16
N GLN A 52 -19.44 -11.28 -1.88
CA GLN A 52 -18.27 -12.07 -1.44
C GLN A 52 -18.29 -13.50 -2.01
N GLU A 53 -19.44 -14.17 -1.94
CA GLU A 53 -19.63 -15.55 -2.43
C GLU A 53 -19.40 -15.66 -3.94
N THR A 54 -19.98 -14.73 -4.70
CA THR A 54 -19.83 -14.67 -6.16
C THR A 54 -18.51 -14.04 -6.60
N CYS A 55 -17.76 -13.44 -5.67
CA CYS A 55 -16.55 -12.66 -5.93
C CYS A 55 -16.78 -11.51 -6.93
N HIS A 56 -18.00 -11.00 -7.01
CA HIS A 56 -18.40 -9.97 -7.97
C HIS A 56 -19.01 -8.77 -7.25
N VAL A 57 -18.54 -7.57 -7.57
CA VAL A 57 -18.97 -6.33 -6.94
C VAL A 57 -19.96 -5.61 -7.86
N PRO A 58 -21.15 -5.25 -7.37
CA PRO A 58 -22.13 -4.51 -8.17
C PRO A 58 -21.52 -3.25 -8.81
N ALA A 59 -21.79 -3.02 -10.10
CA ALA A 59 -21.19 -1.91 -10.85
C ALA A 59 -21.44 -0.52 -10.22
N CYS A 60 -22.60 -0.34 -9.57
CA CYS A 60 -22.93 0.90 -8.86
C CYS A 60 -22.04 1.14 -7.63
N PHE A 61 -21.43 0.10 -7.06
CA PHE A 61 -20.47 0.22 -5.95
C PHE A 61 -19.07 0.59 -6.45
N LYS A 62 -18.73 0.18 -7.68
CA LYS A 62 -17.46 0.50 -8.36
C LYS A 62 -17.45 1.86 -9.06
N THR A 63 -18.54 2.63 -8.96
CA THR A 63 -18.64 3.96 -9.56
C THR A 63 -18.16 5.03 -8.59
N SER A 64 -17.37 6.00 -9.09
CA SER A 64 -16.88 7.11 -8.28
C SER A 64 -16.96 8.47 -8.99
N THR A 65 -17.16 9.52 -8.19
CA THR A 65 -17.01 10.91 -8.66
C THR A 65 -15.66 11.44 -8.22
N ILE A 66 -14.83 11.85 -9.17
CA ILE A 66 -13.52 12.45 -8.89
C ILE A 66 -13.69 13.96 -8.66
N ILE A 67 -13.33 14.41 -7.47
CA ILE A 67 -13.31 15.82 -7.09
C ILE A 67 -11.87 16.30 -7.02
N PRO A 68 -11.46 17.28 -7.85
CA PRO A 68 -10.14 17.89 -7.74
C PRO A 68 -10.08 18.78 -6.49
N VAL A 69 -9.18 18.46 -5.57
CA VAL A 69 -8.97 19.22 -4.33
C VAL A 69 -7.61 19.93 -4.39
N PRO A 70 -7.53 21.27 -4.22
CA PRO A 70 -6.26 21.98 -4.21
C PRO A 70 -5.28 21.45 -3.14
N LYS A 71 -4.03 21.20 -3.52
CA LYS A 71 -2.90 20.88 -2.62
C LYS A 71 -2.41 22.11 -1.85
N LYS A 72 -2.58 23.29 -2.44
CA LYS A 72 -2.08 24.57 -1.94
C LYS A 72 -3.08 25.70 -2.27
N PRO A 73 -3.09 26.82 -1.54
CA PRO A 73 -4.08 27.89 -1.74
C PRO A 73 -4.06 28.52 -3.14
N ARG A 74 -2.87 28.70 -3.72
CA ARG A 74 -2.70 29.24 -5.08
C ARG A 74 -2.31 28.12 -6.03
N THR A 75 -3.25 27.69 -6.85
CA THR A 75 -3.02 26.67 -7.88
C THR A 75 -2.51 27.34 -9.16
N THR A 76 -1.45 26.78 -9.73
CA THR A 76 -0.74 27.26 -10.92
C THR A 76 -0.86 26.30 -12.10
N GLY A 77 -1.25 25.05 -11.84
CA GLY A 77 -1.51 24.05 -12.87
C GLY A 77 -2.26 22.84 -12.31
N LEU A 78 -2.56 21.87 -13.19
CA LEU A 78 -3.35 20.67 -12.83
C LEU A 78 -2.66 19.81 -11.76
N ASN A 79 -1.33 19.79 -11.73
CA ASN A 79 -0.53 19.04 -10.74
C ASN A 79 -0.70 19.57 -9.30
N ASP A 80 -1.25 20.76 -9.13
CA ASP A 80 -1.58 21.34 -7.82
C ASP A 80 -2.91 20.83 -7.25
N PHE A 81 -3.61 19.92 -7.94
CA PHE A 81 -4.81 19.27 -7.44
C PHE A 81 -4.54 17.81 -7.05
N ARG A 82 -5.25 17.32 -6.04
CA ARG A 82 -5.39 15.90 -5.73
C ARG A 82 -6.75 15.42 -6.25
N PRO A 83 -6.80 14.39 -7.10
CA PRO A 83 -8.07 13.78 -7.48
C PRO A 83 -8.59 12.93 -6.32
N VAL A 84 -9.66 13.39 -5.64
CA VAL A 84 -10.30 12.62 -4.56
C VAL A 84 -11.51 11.90 -5.11
N ALA A 85 -11.49 10.57 -5.07
CA ALA A 85 -12.61 9.73 -5.45
C ALA A 85 -13.66 9.64 -4.34
N LEU A 86 -14.90 9.94 -4.71
CA LEU A 86 -16.07 9.78 -3.86
C LEU A 86 -16.86 8.56 -4.34
N THR A 87 -16.71 7.45 -3.61
CA THR A 87 -17.57 6.26 -3.75
C THR A 87 -18.82 6.36 -2.89
N SER A 88 -19.79 5.49 -3.18
CA SER A 88 -21.04 5.41 -2.42
C SER A 88 -20.78 5.08 -0.95
N VAL A 89 -21.68 5.56 -0.08
CA VAL A 89 -21.68 5.24 1.34
C VAL A 89 -21.73 3.73 1.59
N VAL A 90 -22.50 3.02 0.77
CA VAL A 90 -22.64 1.57 0.82
C VAL A 90 -21.30 0.88 0.52
N MET A 91 -20.61 1.27 -0.56
CA MET A 91 -19.29 0.73 -0.88
C MET A 91 -18.28 1.01 0.22
N LYS A 92 -18.24 2.24 0.76
CA LYS A 92 -17.34 2.59 1.87
C LYS A 92 -17.61 1.75 3.13
N SER A 93 -18.86 1.39 3.40
CA SER A 93 -19.19 0.47 4.50
C SER A 93 -18.67 -0.93 4.21
N PHE A 94 -18.87 -1.44 2.99
CA PHE A 94 -18.39 -2.76 2.59
C PHE A 94 -16.86 -2.85 2.67
N GLU A 95 -16.15 -1.86 2.12
CA GLU A 95 -14.70 -1.75 2.20
C GLU A 95 -14.18 -1.78 3.64
N ARG A 96 -14.90 -1.19 4.61
CA ARG A 96 -14.49 -1.21 6.04
C ARG A 96 -14.58 -2.59 6.65
N LEU A 97 -15.60 -3.37 6.28
CA LEU A 97 -15.75 -4.76 6.75
C LEU A 97 -14.63 -5.63 6.20
N VAL A 98 -14.37 -5.52 4.88
CA VAL A 98 -13.28 -6.23 4.21
C VAL A 98 -11.92 -5.78 4.74
N LEU A 99 -11.74 -4.49 5.01
CA LEU A 99 -10.51 -3.95 5.61
C LEU A 99 -10.20 -4.60 6.96
N SER A 100 -11.21 -4.73 7.83
CA SER A 100 -11.04 -5.36 9.13
C SER A 100 -10.58 -6.81 8.96
N HIS A 101 -11.29 -7.55 8.11
CA HIS A 101 -10.99 -8.95 7.84
C HIS A 101 -9.58 -9.16 7.24
N LEU A 102 -9.20 -8.33 6.27
CA LEU A 102 -7.86 -8.39 5.67
C LEU A 102 -6.77 -8.12 6.70
N LYS A 103 -6.97 -7.17 7.62
CA LYS A 103 -6.01 -6.91 8.68
C LYS A 103 -5.83 -8.14 9.57
N ASP A 104 -6.92 -8.77 10.00
CA ASP A 104 -6.87 -9.95 10.86
C ASP A 104 -6.08 -11.10 10.22
N ILE A 105 -6.20 -11.28 8.89
CA ILE A 105 -5.45 -12.29 8.15
C ILE A 105 -3.98 -11.89 7.96
N THR A 106 -3.73 -10.63 7.57
CA THR A 106 -2.42 -10.23 7.04
C THR A 106 -1.45 -9.69 8.09
N ASP A 107 -1.94 -9.18 9.23
CA ASP A 107 -1.11 -8.57 10.28
C ASP A 107 0.09 -9.43 10.73
N PRO A 108 -0.04 -10.76 10.90
CA PRO A 108 1.09 -11.63 11.26
C PRO A 108 2.18 -11.75 10.19
N PHE A 109 1.86 -11.42 8.93
CA PHE A 109 2.74 -11.59 7.77
C PHE A 109 3.32 -10.26 7.25
N LEU A 110 2.95 -9.14 7.88
CA LEU A 110 3.47 -7.84 7.51
C LEU A 110 4.95 -7.75 7.89
N ASP A 111 5.75 -7.18 6.98
CA ASP A 111 7.13 -6.85 7.25
C ASP A 111 7.18 -5.91 8.48
N PRO A 112 7.96 -6.22 9.53
CA PRO A 112 8.10 -5.35 10.69
C PRO A 112 8.63 -3.94 10.37
N LEU A 113 9.27 -3.77 9.21
CA LEU A 113 9.70 -2.47 8.70
C LEU A 113 8.63 -1.74 7.87
N GLN A 114 7.50 -2.39 7.61
CA GLN A 114 6.25 -1.76 7.18
C GLN A 114 5.68 -1.01 8.39
N PHE A 115 5.53 0.31 8.27
CA PHE A 115 5.11 1.23 9.34
C PHE A 115 6.17 1.53 10.42
N ALA A 116 7.46 1.42 10.09
CA ALA A 116 8.54 1.63 11.04
C ALA A 116 8.65 3.08 11.55
N TYR A 117 8.00 3.36 12.69
CA TYR A 117 8.45 4.38 13.66
C TYR A 117 9.39 3.78 14.71
N ARG A 118 9.50 2.44 14.73
CA ARG A 118 10.28 1.64 15.68
C ARG A 118 11.52 1.05 15.03
N ALA A 119 12.19 1.81 14.16
CA ALA A 119 13.57 1.50 13.88
C ALA A 119 14.33 1.67 15.22
N ASN A 120 14.49 0.56 15.94
CA ASN A 120 15.51 0.46 16.97
C ASN A 120 16.76 1.10 16.37
N ARG A 121 17.41 1.97 17.13
CA ARG A 121 18.68 2.57 16.75
C ARG A 121 19.63 1.41 16.47
N SER A 122 19.67 0.93 15.22
CA SER A 122 20.72 0.06 14.76
C SER A 122 22.02 0.79 15.05
N HIS A 123 23.08 0.05 15.35
CA HIS A 123 24.42 0.55 15.68
C HIS A 123 25.06 1.31 14.49
N LEU A 124 24.36 2.33 13.99
CA LEU A 124 24.74 3.29 12.96
C LEU A 124 25.88 4.18 13.45
N ASP A 125 26.22 4.11 14.74
CA ASP A 125 27.26 4.85 15.43
C ASP A 125 28.60 4.09 15.53
N SER A 126 28.77 3.02 14.74
CA SER A 126 30.04 2.27 14.72
C SER A 126 31.18 3.14 14.18
N ALA A 127 32.26 3.28 14.96
CA ALA A 127 33.40 4.11 14.59
C ALA A 127 34.01 3.66 13.25
N GLY A 128 34.29 4.61 12.35
CA GLY A 128 34.83 4.32 11.01
C GLY A 128 33.78 4.00 9.94
N THR A 129 32.50 4.12 10.26
CA THR A 129 31.38 3.90 9.32
C THR A 129 30.63 5.18 8.99
N TYR A 130 29.89 5.18 7.89
CA TYR A 130 28.93 6.23 7.54
C TYR A 130 27.65 5.61 6.98
N ALA A 131 26.51 6.26 7.17
CA ALA A 131 25.23 5.80 6.64
C ALA A 131 24.90 6.52 5.33
N ARG A 132 24.40 5.78 4.34
CA ARG A 132 23.71 6.33 3.17
C ARG A 132 22.22 6.04 3.29
N ILE A 133 21.41 7.05 3.01
CA ILE A 133 19.96 7.02 3.16
C ILE A 133 19.36 7.48 1.82
N LEU A 134 18.69 6.58 1.13
CA LEU A 134 17.96 6.86 -0.09
C LEU A 134 16.46 6.90 0.22
N CYS A 135 15.88 8.10 0.22
CA CYS A 135 14.45 8.32 0.35
C CYS A 135 13.83 8.35 -1.06
N VAL A 136 13.00 7.36 -1.36
CA VAL A 136 12.35 7.17 -2.65
C VAL A 136 10.91 7.64 -2.58
N ASP A 137 10.51 8.48 -3.54
CA ASP A 137 9.12 8.93 -3.75
C ASP A 137 8.58 8.25 -5.02
N PHE A 138 7.35 7.77 -4.98
CA PHE A 138 6.68 7.24 -6.16
C PHE A 138 5.91 8.34 -6.89
N SER A 139 6.02 8.39 -8.22
CA SER A 139 5.29 9.36 -9.05
C SER A 139 3.78 9.32 -8.80
N SER A 140 3.24 8.12 -8.55
CA SER A 140 1.84 7.94 -8.17
C SER A 140 1.54 6.57 -7.53
N ALA A 141 1.91 6.39 -6.27
CA ALA A 141 1.78 5.13 -5.52
C ALA A 141 0.43 4.40 -5.64
N PHE A 142 -0.72 5.07 -5.40
CA PHE A 142 -2.01 4.37 -5.46
C PHE A 142 -2.47 4.08 -6.88
N ASN A 143 -2.10 4.88 -7.88
CA ASN A 143 -2.58 4.67 -9.26
C ASN A 143 -1.82 3.58 -10.01
N THR A 144 -0.72 3.07 -9.45
CA THR A 144 0.16 2.09 -10.10
C THR A 144 -0.16 0.63 -9.76
N ILE A 145 -1.04 0.38 -8.79
CA ILE A 145 -1.42 -0.99 -8.39
C ILE A 145 -2.02 -1.73 -9.60
N ILE A 146 -1.39 -2.83 -10.01
CA ILE A 146 -1.94 -3.73 -11.02
C ILE A 146 -2.76 -4.82 -10.29
N PRO A 147 -4.07 -4.97 -10.57
CA PRO A 147 -4.91 -5.94 -9.86
C PRO A 147 -4.38 -7.37 -9.88
N ALA A 148 -3.87 -7.84 -11.03
CA ALA A 148 -3.30 -9.18 -11.16
C ALA A 148 -2.07 -9.39 -10.25
N LEU A 149 -1.14 -8.43 -10.22
CA LEU A 149 0.04 -8.50 -9.35
C LEU A 149 -0.35 -8.41 -7.87
N LEU A 150 -1.34 -7.60 -7.53
CA LEU A 150 -1.87 -7.54 -6.16
C LEU A 150 -2.47 -8.88 -5.75
N GLN A 151 -3.23 -9.52 -6.64
CA GLN A 151 -3.85 -10.82 -6.38
C GLN A 151 -2.82 -11.89 -6.02
N GLU A 152 -1.72 -11.97 -6.78
CA GLU A 152 -0.60 -12.89 -6.49
C GLU A 152 0.01 -12.64 -5.11
N LYS A 153 0.23 -11.36 -4.76
CA LYS A 153 0.79 -10.98 -3.45
C LYS A 153 -0.16 -11.30 -2.30
N LEU A 154 -1.46 -11.07 -2.46
CA LEU A 154 -2.47 -11.42 -1.45
C LEU A 154 -2.52 -12.94 -1.24
N PHE A 155 -2.42 -13.71 -2.32
CA PHE A 155 -2.36 -15.17 -2.24
C PHE A 155 -1.12 -15.66 -1.46
N GLN A 156 0.05 -15.04 -1.68
CA GLN A 156 1.26 -15.32 -0.92
C GLN A 156 1.13 -14.99 0.57
N LEU A 157 0.26 -14.03 0.92
CA LEU A 157 -0.05 -13.65 2.30
C LEU A 157 -1.20 -14.48 2.92
N SER A 158 -1.51 -15.64 2.32
CA SER A 158 -2.55 -16.56 2.80
C SER A 158 -3.96 -15.95 2.83
N VAL A 159 -4.22 -14.90 2.05
CA VAL A 159 -5.57 -14.34 1.89
C VAL A 159 -6.43 -15.35 1.09
N PRO A 160 -7.67 -15.63 1.53
CA PRO A 160 -8.55 -16.55 0.82
C PRO A 160 -8.74 -16.16 -0.65
N ASP A 161 -8.72 -17.13 -1.56
CA ASP A 161 -8.85 -16.91 -3.01
C ASP A 161 -10.11 -16.11 -3.38
N SER A 162 -11.23 -16.36 -2.71
CA SER A 162 -12.48 -15.59 -2.91
C SER A 162 -12.30 -14.11 -2.58
N THR A 163 -11.62 -13.79 -1.47
CA THR A 163 -11.31 -12.41 -1.07
C THR A 163 -10.34 -11.76 -2.06
N CYS A 164 -9.32 -12.50 -2.52
CA CYS A 164 -8.39 -12.05 -3.55
C CYS A 164 -9.14 -11.68 -4.84
N ARG A 165 -10.00 -12.56 -5.36
CA ARG A 165 -10.81 -12.32 -6.56
C ARG A 165 -11.79 -11.16 -6.37
N TRP A 166 -12.41 -11.05 -5.21
CA TRP A 166 -13.29 -9.92 -4.89
C TRP A 166 -12.52 -8.58 -4.92
N ILE A 167 -11.33 -8.51 -4.35
CA ILE A 167 -10.47 -7.31 -4.40
C ILE A 167 -10.06 -7.00 -5.84
N THR A 168 -9.70 -8.01 -6.64
CA THR A 168 -9.42 -7.85 -8.06
C THR A 168 -10.63 -7.26 -8.80
N ASP A 169 -11.84 -7.74 -8.53
CA ASP A 169 -13.07 -7.22 -9.14
C ASP A 169 -13.37 -5.77 -8.70
N VAL A 170 -13.15 -5.43 -7.42
CA VAL A 170 -13.24 -4.04 -6.93
C VAL A 170 -12.31 -3.11 -7.71
N LEU A 171 -11.10 -3.59 -8.03
CA LEU A 171 -10.10 -2.83 -8.77
C LEU A 171 -10.20 -2.97 -10.30
N SER A 172 -11.25 -3.60 -10.82
CA SER A 172 -11.42 -3.82 -12.27
C SER A 172 -12.70 -3.18 -12.78
N ASP A 173 -12.63 -2.59 -13.99
CA ASP A 173 -13.73 -1.92 -14.68
C ASP A 173 -14.50 -0.93 -13.78
N ARG A 174 -13.75 -0.11 -13.04
CA ARG A 174 -14.32 0.95 -12.22
C ARG A 174 -14.72 2.11 -13.10
N LYS A 175 -15.95 2.58 -12.98
CA LYS A 175 -16.40 3.78 -13.68
C LYS A 175 -16.10 5.02 -12.85
N GLN A 176 -15.52 6.03 -13.48
CA GLN A 176 -15.30 7.32 -12.84
C GLN A 176 -15.60 8.49 -13.77
N HIS A 177 -16.06 9.60 -13.19
CA HIS A 177 -16.23 10.87 -13.89
C HIS A 177 -15.70 11.99 -13.00
N ALA A 178 -15.12 13.02 -13.58
CA ALA A 178 -14.67 14.20 -12.86
C ALA A 178 -15.83 15.19 -12.69
N LYS A 179 -15.90 15.84 -11.53
CA LYS A 179 -16.85 16.92 -11.27
C LYS A 179 -16.12 18.15 -10.74
N LEU A 180 -16.31 19.29 -11.43
CA LEU A 180 -15.79 20.59 -11.04
C LEU A 180 -16.94 21.60 -10.99
N GLY A 181 -17.35 21.98 -9.78
CA GLY A 181 -18.53 22.82 -9.58
C GLY A 181 -19.79 22.16 -10.15
N LYS A 182 -20.40 22.80 -11.15
CA LYS A 182 -21.57 22.30 -11.87
C LYS A 182 -21.26 21.41 -13.08
N HIS A 183 -19.99 21.35 -13.50
CA HIS A 183 -19.56 20.62 -14.68
C HIS A 183 -19.22 19.18 -14.29
N VAL A 184 -19.67 18.23 -15.12
CA VAL A 184 -19.39 16.80 -14.98
C VAL A 184 -18.82 16.32 -16.31
N SER A 185 -17.72 15.57 -16.26
CA SER A 185 -17.13 14.96 -17.45
C SER A 185 -17.90 13.72 -17.88
N ASP A 186 -17.57 13.22 -19.07
CA ASP A 186 -17.94 11.86 -19.45
C ASP A 186 -17.34 10.83 -18.47
N SER A 187 -18.02 9.68 -18.39
CA SER A 187 -17.57 8.54 -17.59
C SER A 187 -16.48 7.77 -18.32
N GLN A 188 -15.43 7.40 -17.60
CA GLN A 188 -14.34 6.54 -18.08
C GLN A 188 -14.22 5.29 -17.21
N SER A 189 -13.89 4.15 -17.83
CA SER A 189 -13.56 2.91 -17.13
C SER A 189 -12.07 2.83 -16.82
N ILE A 190 -11.73 2.40 -15.61
CA ILE A 190 -10.35 2.22 -15.14
C ILE A 190 -10.19 0.87 -14.44
N SER A 191 -9.13 0.16 -14.80
CA SER A 191 -8.76 -1.15 -14.24
C SER A 191 -7.35 -1.17 -13.64
N THR A 192 -6.76 0.00 -13.41
CA THR A 192 -5.44 0.16 -12.79
C THR A 192 -5.52 1.10 -11.61
N GLY A 193 -4.66 0.87 -10.63
CA GLY A 193 -4.61 1.67 -9.42
C GLY A 193 -5.81 1.49 -8.50
N SER A 194 -5.79 2.26 -7.42
CA SER A 194 -6.84 2.32 -6.41
C SER A 194 -7.19 3.78 -6.12
N PRO A 195 -8.47 4.17 -6.12
CA PRO A 195 -8.86 5.57 -6.03
C PRO A 195 -8.49 6.20 -4.69
N GLN A 196 -7.86 7.38 -4.70
CA GLN A 196 -7.60 8.13 -3.47
C GLN A 196 -8.92 8.57 -2.81
N GLY A 197 -9.08 8.32 -1.50
CA GLY A 197 -10.30 8.67 -0.76
C GLY A 197 -11.29 7.52 -0.54
N CYS A 198 -10.97 6.33 -1.08
CA CYS A 198 -11.58 5.06 -0.70
C CYS A 198 -10.92 4.48 0.56
N VAL A 199 -11.52 3.45 1.14
CA VAL A 199 -11.10 2.89 2.44
C VAL A 199 -9.98 1.86 2.32
N LEU A 200 -10.04 0.97 1.31
CA LEU A 200 -9.06 -0.10 1.10
C LEU A 200 -7.67 0.34 0.56
N PRO A 201 -7.53 1.35 -0.33
CA PRO A 201 -6.27 1.65 -1.02
C PRO A 201 -5.01 1.70 -0.13
N PRO A 202 -5.02 2.33 1.06
CA PRO A 202 -3.82 2.41 1.91
C PRO A 202 -3.30 1.04 2.37
N LEU A 203 -4.20 0.13 2.75
CA LEU A 203 -3.81 -1.22 3.15
C LEU A 203 -3.36 -2.01 1.92
N LEU A 204 -4.11 -1.93 0.81
CA LEU A 204 -3.76 -2.67 -0.41
C LEU A 204 -2.38 -2.28 -0.93
N PHE A 205 -2.02 -0.99 -0.88
CA PHE A 205 -0.68 -0.55 -1.23
C PHE A 205 0.39 -1.13 -0.28
N SER A 206 0.12 -1.13 1.02
CA SER A 206 1.04 -1.72 2.00
C SER A 206 1.26 -3.23 1.76
N LEU A 207 0.21 -3.97 1.43
CA LEU A 207 0.28 -5.38 1.06
C LEU A 207 1.00 -5.58 -0.28
N TYR A 208 0.79 -4.66 -1.23
CA TYR A 208 1.46 -4.67 -2.54
C TYR A 208 2.98 -4.52 -2.42
N THR A 209 3.44 -3.67 -1.49
CA THR A 209 4.86 -3.42 -1.22
C THR A 209 5.44 -4.32 -0.13
N ASN A 210 4.66 -5.21 0.46
CA ASN A 210 5.09 -5.98 1.64
C ASN A 210 6.35 -6.82 1.34
N SER A 211 6.40 -7.47 0.18
CA SER A 211 7.55 -8.28 -0.25
C SER A 211 8.75 -7.48 -0.77
N CYS A 212 8.68 -6.15 -0.78
CA CYS A 212 9.84 -5.29 -1.00
C CYS A 212 10.65 -5.25 0.29
N THR A 213 11.68 -6.09 0.40
CA THR A 213 12.56 -6.15 1.56
C THR A 213 14.01 -6.07 1.11
N SER A 214 14.90 -5.67 2.02
CA SER A 214 16.32 -5.62 1.72
C SER A 214 16.91 -7.02 1.61
N SER A 215 17.81 -7.24 0.65
CA SER A 215 18.46 -8.53 0.40
C SER A 215 19.50 -8.90 1.46
N HIS A 216 20.01 -7.90 2.20
CA HIS A 216 21.18 -8.05 3.04
C HIS A 216 21.02 -7.34 4.39
N GLN A 217 21.58 -7.92 5.47
CA GLN A 217 21.33 -7.50 6.86
C GLN A 217 21.83 -6.08 7.19
N SER A 218 22.91 -5.63 6.52
CA SER A 218 23.48 -4.29 6.65
C SER A 218 22.61 -3.18 6.02
N PHE A 219 21.56 -3.57 5.30
CA PHE A 219 20.60 -2.65 4.71
C PHE A 219 19.26 -2.79 5.43
N LYS A 220 18.51 -1.69 5.44
CA LYS A 220 17.14 -1.63 5.96
C LYS A 220 16.29 -0.91 4.96
N LEU A 221 15.18 -1.53 4.58
CA LEU A 221 14.16 -0.89 3.77
C LEU A 221 12.98 -0.54 4.68
N LEU A 222 12.86 0.74 5.03
CA LEU A 222 11.75 1.25 5.81
C LEU A 222 10.63 1.69 4.87
N LYS A 223 9.40 1.30 5.17
CA LYS A 223 8.23 1.64 4.34
C LYS A 223 7.17 2.30 5.20
N PHE A 224 6.66 3.44 4.76
CA PHE A 224 5.52 4.12 5.38
C PHE A 224 4.55 4.62 4.32
N ALA A 225 3.45 3.89 4.12
CA ALA A 225 2.55 4.14 3.01
C ALA A 225 3.33 4.23 1.69
N ASP A 226 3.30 5.36 1.00
CA ASP A 226 4.02 5.65 -0.25
C ASP A 226 5.49 6.03 -0.08
N ASP A 227 5.95 6.36 1.13
CA ASP A 227 7.35 6.68 1.40
C ASP A 227 8.17 5.39 1.60
N THR A 228 9.26 5.23 0.84
CA THR A 228 10.20 4.11 1.01
C THR A 228 11.60 4.67 1.24
N THR A 229 12.29 4.19 2.28
CA THR A 229 13.65 4.63 2.61
C THR A 229 14.58 3.44 2.72
N LEU A 230 15.61 3.41 1.87
CA LEU A 230 16.71 2.47 1.95
C LEU A 230 17.84 3.08 2.79
N ILE A 231 18.26 2.37 3.84
CA ILE A 231 19.37 2.77 4.71
C ILE A 231 20.45 1.71 4.61
N GLY A 232 21.68 2.12 4.25
CA GLY A 232 22.85 1.25 4.22
C GLY A 232 23.97 1.79 5.10
N LEU A 233 24.56 0.95 5.95
CA LEU A 233 25.76 1.29 6.71
C LEU A 233 27.01 0.88 5.92
N ILE A 234 27.84 1.87 5.57
CA ILE A 234 29.06 1.66 4.79
C ILE A 234 30.27 1.61 5.71
N SER A 235 31.09 0.58 5.52
CA SER A 235 32.34 0.35 6.25
C SER A 235 33.50 0.26 5.27
N GLY A 236 34.68 0.80 5.63
CA GLY A 236 35.88 0.72 4.78
C GLY A 236 35.81 1.51 3.47
N GLY A 237 34.74 2.28 3.23
CA GLY A 237 34.58 3.10 2.03
C GLY A 237 34.03 2.36 0.80
N ASP A 238 33.73 1.06 0.90
CA ASP A 238 33.16 0.30 -0.21
C ASP A 238 31.65 0.48 -0.31
N GLU A 239 31.19 1.16 -1.37
CA GLU A 239 29.78 1.43 -1.64
C GLU A 239 29.13 0.39 -2.56
N SER A 240 29.86 -0.62 -3.02
CA SER A 240 29.40 -1.54 -4.06
C SER A 240 28.10 -2.25 -3.66
N ALA A 241 28.02 -2.71 -2.41
CA ALA A 241 26.82 -3.34 -1.87
C ALA A 241 25.61 -2.38 -1.81
N TYR A 242 25.84 -1.12 -1.48
CA TYR A 242 24.76 -0.12 -1.44
C TYR A 242 24.23 0.21 -2.83
N ARG A 243 25.13 0.39 -3.81
CA ARG A 243 24.74 0.64 -5.20
C ARG A 243 23.96 -0.54 -5.77
N TRP A 244 24.39 -1.76 -5.45
CA TRP A 244 23.67 -2.97 -5.83
C TRP A 244 22.26 -3.01 -5.20
N GLU A 245 22.13 -2.69 -3.92
CA GLU A 245 20.83 -2.69 -3.23
C GLU A 245 19.88 -1.61 -3.78
N ALA A 246 20.41 -0.43 -4.12
CA ALA A 246 19.65 0.63 -4.78
C ALA A 246 19.18 0.21 -6.17
N ASP A 247 20.04 -0.40 -7.00
CA ASP A 247 19.67 -0.93 -8.31
C ASP A 247 18.65 -2.07 -8.20
N HIS A 248 18.80 -2.92 -7.19
CA HIS A 248 17.84 -3.97 -6.89
C HIS A 248 16.47 -3.40 -6.53
N LEU A 249 16.41 -2.34 -5.72
CA LEU A 249 15.18 -1.63 -5.40
C LEU A 249 14.52 -1.05 -6.66
N VAL A 250 15.28 -0.36 -7.52
CA VAL A 250 14.77 0.18 -8.80
C VAL A 250 14.20 -0.93 -9.68
N THR A 251 14.94 -2.04 -9.82
CA THR A 251 14.51 -3.22 -10.59
C THR A 251 13.23 -3.82 -10.01
N TRP A 252 13.14 -3.92 -8.67
CA TRP A 252 11.95 -4.41 -8.00
C TRP A 252 10.75 -3.49 -8.25
N CYS A 253 10.92 -2.18 -8.12
CA CYS A 253 9.88 -1.19 -8.40
C CYS A 253 9.36 -1.31 -9.84
N ASN A 254 10.26 -1.38 -10.83
CA ASN A 254 9.89 -1.56 -12.24
C ASN A 254 9.07 -2.84 -12.48
N ARG A 255 9.49 -3.97 -11.90
CA ARG A 255 8.75 -5.25 -12.00
C ARG A 255 7.37 -5.19 -11.37
N ASN A 256 7.19 -4.34 -10.37
CA ASN A 256 5.92 -4.15 -9.66
C ASN A 256 5.15 -2.91 -10.16
N ASN A 257 5.48 -2.37 -11.33
CA ASN A 257 4.83 -1.19 -11.92
C ASN A 257 4.86 0.06 -11.02
N LEU A 258 5.84 0.18 -10.13
CA LEU A 258 6.02 1.35 -9.28
C LEU A 258 7.01 2.30 -9.93
N GLU A 259 6.49 3.39 -10.47
CA GLU A 259 7.31 4.43 -11.10
C GLU A 259 7.93 5.34 -10.03
N LEU A 260 9.28 5.41 -10.03
CA LEU A 260 10.02 6.29 -9.14
C LEU A 260 10.02 7.72 -9.64
N ASN A 261 9.85 8.68 -8.72
CA ASN A 261 9.99 10.09 -9.00
C ASN A 261 11.42 10.55 -8.74
N ALA A 262 12.28 10.46 -9.76
CA ALA A 262 13.69 10.84 -9.66
C ALA A 262 13.90 12.28 -9.13
N LEU A 263 12.97 13.22 -9.41
CA LEU A 263 13.08 14.61 -8.96
C LEU A 263 12.81 14.81 -7.48
N LYS A 264 12.15 13.84 -6.83
CA LYS A 264 11.82 13.88 -5.41
C LYS A 264 12.53 12.81 -4.60
N THR A 265 13.12 11.83 -5.26
CA THR A 265 14.05 10.91 -4.63
C THR A 265 15.25 11.70 -4.14
N VAL A 266 15.60 11.52 -2.87
CA VAL A 266 16.69 12.23 -2.22
C VAL A 266 17.64 11.23 -1.61
N GLU A 267 18.93 11.41 -1.87
CA GLU A 267 19.98 10.71 -1.16
C GLU A 267 20.63 11.62 -0.11
N MET A 268 20.84 11.08 1.10
CA MET A 268 21.53 11.72 2.20
C MET A 268 22.69 10.85 2.70
N VAL A 269 23.80 11.48 3.04
CA VAL A 269 24.95 10.83 3.67
C VAL A 269 25.11 11.35 5.10
N VAL A 270 25.23 10.44 6.07
CA VAL A 270 25.49 10.77 7.48
C VAL A 270 26.82 10.15 7.89
N ASP A 271 27.83 11.01 8.07
CA ASP A 271 29.20 10.56 8.34
C ASP A 271 29.53 10.55 9.83
N PHE A 272 29.92 9.37 10.35
CA PHE A 272 30.36 9.19 11.74
C PHE A 272 31.88 9.01 11.85
N ARG A 273 32.61 9.08 10.74
CA ARG A 273 34.07 9.03 10.69
C ARG A 273 34.59 10.38 11.16
N LYS A 274 34.88 10.51 12.46
CA LYS A 274 35.49 11.73 13.00
C LYS A 274 36.85 12.02 12.34
N ASN A 275 36.88 13.07 11.52
CA ASN A 275 37.96 14.05 11.46
C ASN A 275 37.37 15.40 11.00
N SER A 276 37.23 16.32 11.96
CA SER A 276 37.06 17.78 11.79
C SER A 276 36.22 18.30 10.62
N ALA A 277 34.89 18.21 10.71
CA ALA A 277 33.93 19.28 10.41
C ALA A 277 32.51 18.73 10.60
N SER A 278 31.56 19.62 10.89
CA SER A 278 30.13 19.38 11.10
C SER A 278 29.52 18.32 10.16
N PRO A 279 28.44 17.61 10.58
CA PRO A 279 27.75 16.67 9.70
C PRO A 279 27.39 17.35 8.37
N PHE A 280 28.02 16.89 7.29
CA PHE A 280 27.73 17.36 5.94
C PHE A 280 26.55 16.56 5.41
N ILE A 281 25.40 17.22 5.27
CA ILE A 281 24.28 16.69 4.48
C ILE A 281 24.63 16.96 3.01
N LEU A 282 25.08 15.92 2.31
CA LEU A 282 25.26 15.98 0.86
C LEU A 282 23.98 15.46 0.21
N PHE A 283 23.26 16.36 -0.48
CA PHE A 283 22.18 15.99 -1.38
C PHE A 283 22.80 15.58 -2.72
N ILE A 284 22.68 14.31 -3.10
CA ILE A 284 23.06 13.84 -4.43
C ILE A 284 21.76 13.64 -5.22
N PHE A 285 21.67 14.33 -6.37
CA PHE A 285 20.58 14.25 -7.35
C PHE A 285 20.83 13.14 -8.36
#